data_AF-A0A5B7EWQ8-F1
#
_entry.id   AF-A0A5B7EWQ8-F1
#
_cell.length_a   1.000
_cell.length_b   1.000
_cell.length_c   1.000
_cell.angle_alpha   90.00
_cell.angle_beta   90.00
_cell.angle_gamma   90.00
#
_symmetry.space_group_name_H-M   'P 1'
#
loop_
_entity.id
_entity.type
_entity.pdbx_description
1 polymer ?
#
loop_
_entity_poly.entity_id
_entity_poly.type
_entity_poly.pdbx_seq_one_letter_code
_entity_poly.pdbx_strand_id
1 'polypeptide(L)'
;MLVYDSLDDRLSTPKTPKTPRMGATSRSFRASTSSAKKSFSISGTSSEIRARSSLCELSQLLQQGERQGVFREYMPPRIMSAITYENLTFLKNRDVFCKDYYTFIQQICSANTGSGQFDVAVPISIEVVSLGVNFLLNTYLRTKDKEDAVITHWVEMLSSWVKHSKEASGWCVKYFSSEDGVSHIQPLLLEAPDKMTRGHFSNLLGSIFKAEYEHCGSVDTLQTVMKHLLSLLATEVPAAIKTSYHYFFLLYNYCQQGIHHCKQFLSLGGFSSLLSFLLGPSDLEKRRWAPMQAQEFGPLHSIIATIINACDLIPFQTTDSTAYIHSVTSTPVATTRDCGRLGQLAVDGAQ
;
A
#
# COMPACT_ATOMS: atom_id res chain seq x y z
N MET A 1 29.17 5.81 -13.98
CA MET A 1 29.46 7.26 -14.03
C MET A 1 29.71 7.61 -15.49
N LEU A 2 28.70 8.14 -16.18
CA LEU A 2 28.82 8.59 -17.56
C LEU A 2 28.42 10.07 -17.60
N VAL A 3 29.44 10.86 -17.87
CA VAL A 3 29.45 12.32 -17.99
C VAL A 3 28.89 12.67 -19.38
N TYR A 4 27.82 13.45 -19.41
CA TYR A 4 27.50 14.28 -20.57
C TYR A 4 27.65 15.73 -20.12
N ASP A 5 28.88 16.22 -20.24
CA ASP A 5 29.16 17.63 -20.41
C ASP A 5 28.81 17.99 -21.85
N SER A 6 27.77 18.79 -22.00
CA SER A 6 27.56 19.62 -23.19
C SER A 6 26.99 20.95 -22.71
N LEU A 7 27.86 21.95 -22.67
CA LEU A 7 27.66 23.29 -22.14
C LEU A 7 26.94 24.24 -23.12
N ASP A 8 26.04 23.76 -23.99
CA ASP A 8 25.53 24.61 -25.10
C ASP A 8 24.01 24.69 -25.31
N ASP A 9 23.16 24.12 -24.46
CA ASP A 9 21.70 24.18 -24.67
C ASP A 9 20.96 25.23 -23.80
N ARG A 10 21.59 26.38 -23.57
CA ARG A 10 21.06 27.45 -22.70
C ARG A 10 19.98 28.36 -23.31
N LEU A 11 19.36 28.02 -24.45
CA LEU A 11 18.43 28.94 -25.13
C LEU A 11 17.12 28.36 -25.70
N SER A 12 16.70 27.14 -25.36
CA SER A 12 15.38 26.67 -25.81
C SER A 12 14.61 25.92 -24.73
N THR A 13 13.70 26.62 -24.06
CA THR A 13 12.65 25.98 -23.27
C THR A 13 11.67 25.23 -24.20
N PRO A 14 11.20 24.01 -23.84
CA PRO A 14 10.20 23.29 -24.63
C PRO A 14 8.88 24.08 -24.67
N LYS A 15 8.35 24.30 -25.88
CA LYS A 15 7.11 25.04 -26.12
C LYS A 15 5.91 24.31 -25.49
N THR A 16 5.22 24.98 -24.56
CA THR A 16 3.90 24.58 -24.06
C THR A 16 2.84 24.66 -25.18
N PRO A 17 1.69 23.97 -25.06
CA PRO A 17 0.69 23.88 -26.12
C PRO A 17 0.15 25.25 -26.52
N LYS A 18 -0.01 25.45 -27.82
CA LYS A 18 -0.42 26.72 -28.46
C LYS A 18 -1.80 27.16 -27.96
N THR A 19 -1.84 28.20 -27.12
CA THR A 19 -3.02 29.04 -26.95
C THR A 19 -3.27 29.85 -28.23
N PRO A 20 -4.53 30.10 -28.61
CA PRO A 20 -4.84 30.77 -29.86
C PRO A 20 -4.39 32.24 -29.81
N ARG A 21 -3.68 32.62 -30.87
CA ARG A 21 -3.09 33.94 -31.11
C ARG A 21 -4.20 34.97 -31.37
N MET A 22 -4.53 35.82 -30.38
CA MET A 22 -5.22 37.08 -30.63
C MET A 22 -4.22 38.24 -30.63
N GLY A 23 -4.28 39.03 -31.71
CA GLY A 23 -3.31 40.08 -32.03
C GLY A 23 -3.26 41.23 -31.01
N ALA A 24 -2.12 41.92 -31.04
CA ALA A 24 -1.84 43.11 -30.27
C ALA A 24 -2.95 44.16 -30.43
N THR A 25 -3.68 44.43 -29.35
CA THR A 25 -4.30 45.73 -29.13
C THR A 25 -3.98 46.15 -27.71
N SER A 26 -3.08 47.11 -27.60
CA SER A 26 -2.89 47.94 -26.41
C SER A 26 -4.25 48.50 -26.00
N ARG A 27 -4.83 47.98 -24.91
CA ARG A 27 -5.92 48.66 -24.20
C ARG A 27 -5.30 49.40 -23.03
N SER A 28 -4.71 50.54 -23.36
CA SER A 28 -4.54 51.63 -22.40
C SER A 28 -5.92 52.00 -21.86
N PHE A 29 -6.17 51.74 -20.57
CA PHE A 29 -7.28 52.37 -19.86
C PHE A 29 -6.90 53.83 -19.60
N ARG A 30 -6.98 54.66 -20.64
CA ARG A 30 -6.92 56.11 -20.51
C ARG A 30 -8.26 56.56 -19.94
N ALA A 31 -8.25 56.91 -18.65
CA ALA A 31 -9.35 57.61 -18.02
C ALA A 31 -9.69 58.85 -18.87
N SER A 32 -10.86 58.82 -19.51
CA SER A 32 -11.39 59.93 -20.29
C SER A 32 -12.48 60.58 -19.47
N THR A 33 -12.17 61.77 -18.98
CA THR A 33 -13.10 62.73 -18.42
C THR A 33 -14.02 63.24 -19.53
N SER A 34 -15.29 62.84 -19.55
CA SER A 34 -16.42 63.69 -19.99
C SER A 34 -17.76 62.96 -19.94
N SER A 35 -18.65 63.53 -19.13
CA SER A 35 -20.11 63.56 -19.18
C SER A 35 -20.81 62.87 -20.37
N ALA A 36 -21.48 61.75 -20.10
CA ALA A 36 -22.70 61.36 -20.82
C ALA A 36 -23.53 60.42 -19.94
N LYS A 37 -24.69 60.90 -19.50
CA LYS A 37 -25.72 60.10 -18.83
C LYS A 37 -26.22 59.03 -19.79
N LYS A 38 -26.05 57.75 -19.45
CA LYS A 38 -26.98 56.68 -19.84
C LYS A 38 -26.92 55.54 -18.83
N SER A 39 -28.03 55.41 -18.13
CA SER A 39 -28.39 54.34 -17.20
C SER A 39 -28.28 52.97 -17.87
N PHE A 40 -27.44 52.09 -17.31
CA PHE A 40 -27.66 50.65 -17.33
C PHE A 40 -27.42 50.12 -15.92
N SER A 41 -28.51 49.76 -15.27
CA SER A 41 -28.55 49.04 -14.01
C SER A 41 -28.01 47.63 -14.22
N ILE A 42 -26.85 47.32 -13.65
CA ILE A 42 -26.38 45.95 -13.47
C ILE A 42 -26.36 45.69 -11.97
N SER A 43 -27.33 44.90 -11.52
CA SER A 43 -27.42 44.33 -10.19
C SER A 43 -26.28 43.33 -9.99
N GLY A 44 -25.13 43.83 -9.54
CA GLY A 44 -24.08 43.02 -8.91
C GLY A 44 -24.25 43.11 -7.40
N THR A 45 -24.18 41.97 -6.71
CA THR A 45 -24.19 41.94 -5.24
C THR A 45 -22.99 42.74 -4.70
N SER A 46 -23.14 43.38 -3.54
CA SER A 46 -22.10 44.24 -2.94
C SER A 46 -20.74 43.55 -2.76
N SER A 47 -20.73 42.22 -2.70
CA SER A 47 -19.56 41.36 -2.68
C SER A 47 -18.78 41.32 -4.00
N GLU A 48 -19.44 41.30 -5.16
CA GLU A 48 -18.77 41.28 -6.48
C GLU A 48 -18.12 42.61 -6.82
N ILE A 49 -18.74 43.73 -6.44
CA ILE A 49 -18.18 45.07 -6.63
C ILE A 49 -16.93 45.23 -5.76
N ARG A 50 -16.95 44.70 -4.53
CA ARG A 50 -15.81 44.71 -3.60
C ARG A 50 -14.68 43.76 -4.02
N ALA A 51 -15.00 42.61 -4.61
CA ALA A 51 -14.02 41.68 -5.18
C ALA A 51 -13.33 42.25 -6.44
N ARG A 52 -14.07 42.98 -7.27
CA ARG A 52 -13.50 43.69 -8.44
C ARG A 52 -12.60 44.84 -8.01
N SER A 53 -12.96 45.58 -6.97
CA SER A 53 -12.10 46.64 -6.44
C SER A 53 -10.83 46.08 -5.80
N SER A 54 -10.91 44.98 -5.05
CA SER A 54 -9.73 44.35 -4.44
C SER A 54 -8.78 43.73 -5.47
N LEU A 55 -9.29 43.16 -6.57
CA LEU A 55 -8.44 42.68 -7.66
C LEU A 55 -7.77 43.82 -8.45
N CYS A 56 -8.45 44.95 -8.61
CA CYS A 56 -7.83 46.14 -9.21
C CYS A 56 -6.74 46.72 -8.31
N GLU A 57 -6.98 46.75 -7.00
CA GLU A 57 -6.00 47.20 -5.99
C GLU A 57 -4.80 46.26 -5.93
N LEU A 58 -5.02 44.95 -5.97
CA LEU A 58 -3.96 43.94 -6.07
C LEU A 58 -3.14 44.12 -7.35
N SER A 59 -3.80 44.37 -8.50
CA SER A 59 -3.12 44.62 -9.76
C SER A 59 -2.28 45.90 -9.74
N GLN A 60 -2.76 46.95 -9.06
CA GLN A 60 -1.99 48.18 -8.87
C GLN A 60 -0.79 47.97 -7.95
N LEU A 61 -0.95 47.24 -6.85
CA LEU A 61 0.14 46.89 -5.94
C LEU A 61 1.18 46.00 -6.62
N LEU A 62 0.74 45.07 -7.47
CA LEU A 62 1.63 44.20 -8.25
C LEU A 62 2.44 45.00 -9.28
N GLN A 63 1.77 45.90 -10.01
CA GLN A 63 2.43 46.80 -10.97
C GLN A 63 3.36 47.82 -10.27
N GLN A 64 3.01 48.25 -9.06
CA GLN A 64 3.85 49.12 -8.23
C GLN A 64 5.06 48.36 -7.68
N GLY A 65 4.89 47.10 -7.29
CA GLY A 65 5.98 46.20 -6.90
C GLY A 65 6.94 45.86 -8.05
N GLU A 66 6.41 45.64 -9.26
CA GLU A 66 7.23 45.45 -10.48
C GLU A 66 8.05 46.71 -10.80
N ARG A 67 7.42 47.89 -10.73
CA ARG A 67 8.10 49.18 -10.96
C ARG A 67 9.13 49.52 -9.88
N GLN A 68 8.94 49.07 -8.65
CA GLN A 68 9.89 49.25 -7.56
C GLN A 68 11.01 48.20 -7.56
N GLY A 69 11.05 47.29 -8.55
CA GLY A 69 12.07 46.25 -8.64
C GLY A 69 11.96 45.17 -7.55
N VAL A 70 10.81 45.10 -6.87
CA VAL A 70 10.51 44.09 -5.83
C VAL A 70 10.45 42.71 -6.46
N PHE A 71 9.94 42.63 -7.68
CA PHE A 71 10.03 41.45 -8.54
C PHE A 71 11.19 41.67 -9.51
N ARG A 72 12.34 41.05 -9.23
CA ARG A 72 13.44 40.98 -10.19
C ARG A 72 12.90 40.31 -11.47
N GLU A 73 13.19 40.86 -12.65
CA GLU A 73 12.83 40.29 -13.96
C GLU A 73 13.36 38.84 -14.15
N TYR A 74 14.30 38.44 -13.28
CA TYR A 74 14.88 37.12 -13.25
C TYR A 74 14.46 36.37 -11.98
N MET A 75 13.98 35.15 -12.18
CA MET A 75 13.66 34.21 -11.11
C MET A 75 14.87 34.01 -10.18
N PRO A 76 14.74 34.13 -8.85
CA PRO A 76 15.84 33.93 -7.93
C PRO A 76 16.54 32.58 -8.18
N PRO A 77 17.89 32.52 -8.18
CA PRO A 77 18.62 31.31 -8.56
C PRO A 77 18.21 30.07 -7.77
N ARG A 78 17.84 30.21 -6.50
CA ARG A 78 17.34 29.08 -5.69
C ARG A 78 16.01 28.53 -6.20
N ILE A 79 15.07 29.41 -6.58
CA ILE A 79 13.77 29.04 -7.12
C ILE A 79 13.95 28.44 -8.52
N MET A 80 14.83 29.05 -9.34
CA MET A 80 15.16 28.52 -10.65
C MET A 80 15.80 27.14 -10.56
N SER A 81 16.74 26.92 -9.63
CA SER A 81 17.34 25.61 -9.39
C SER A 81 16.33 24.59 -8.89
N ALA A 82 15.43 24.98 -7.97
CA ALA A 82 14.36 24.10 -7.49
C ALA A 82 13.42 23.70 -8.63
N ILE A 83 12.93 24.66 -9.43
CA ILE A 83 12.06 24.40 -10.58
C ILE A 83 12.79 23.59 -11.65
N THR A 84 14.06 23.87 -11.93
CA THR A 84 14.85 23.12 -12.91
C THR A 84 15.08 21.69 -12.42
N TYR A 85 15.38 21.51 -11.13
CA TYR A 85 15.51 20.20 -10.50
C TYR A 85 14.19 19.42 -10.54
N GLU A 86 13.08 20.04 -10.18
CA GLU A 86 11.75 19.43 -10.24
C GLU A 86 11.36 19.09 -11.68
N ASN A 87 11.61 19.98 -12.65
CA ASN A 87 11.32 19.74 -14.06
C ASN A 87 12.21 18.64 -14.67
N LEU A 88 13.51 18.60 -14.34
CA LEU A 88 14.41 17.53 -14.75
C LEU A 88 14.03 16.20 -14.10
N THR A 89 13.59 16.24 -12.85
CA THR A 89 13.06 15.06 -12.14
C THR A 89 11.77 14.60 -12.81
N PHE A 90 10.88 15.51 -13.17
CA PHE A 90 9.65 15.21 -13.91
C PHE A 90 9.94 14.65 -15.31
N LEU A 91 10.91 15.21 -16.04
CA LEU A 91 11.35 14.73 -17.35
C LEU A 91 11.99 13.34 -17.25
N LYS A 92 12.86 13.11 -16.26
CA LYS A 92 13.43 11.78 -15.96
C LYS A 92 12.33 10.77 -15.58
N ASN A 93 11.31 11.23 -14.86
CA ASN A 93 10.18 10.40 -14.45
C ASN A 93 9.05 10.34 -15.48
N ARG A 94 9.18 10.98 -16.64
CA ARG A 94 8.13 10.99 -17.67
C ARG A 94 7.85 9.58 -18.19
N ASP A 95 8.89 8.75 -18.23
CA ASP A 95 8.83 7.37 -18.70
C ASP A 95 8.62 6.35 -17.55
N VAL A 96 8.67 6.79 -16.28
CA VAL A 96 8.36 5.97 -15.09
C VAL A 96 6.86 5.67 -15.00
N PHE A 97 6.03 6.41 -15.74
CA PHE A 97 4.56 6.26 -15.80
C PHE A 97 4.05 5.99 -17.21
N CYS A 98 4.85 5.30 -18.04
CA CYS A 98 4.39 4.83 -19.34
C CYS A 98 3.54 3.56 -19.16
N LYS A 99 2.26 3.60 -19.57
CA LYS A 99 1.38 2.42 -19.50
C LYS A 99 1.95 1.24 -20.30
N ASP A 100 2.56 1.50 -21.45
CA ASP A 100 3.19 0.46 -22.29
C ASP A 100 4.35 -0.23 -21.57
N TYR A 101 5.12 0.51 -20.75
CA TYR A 101 6.17 -0.07 -19.92
C TYR A 101 5.58 -1.02 -18.87
N TYR A 102 4.48 -0.62 -18.22
CA TYR A 102 3.83 -1.46 -17.21
C TYR A 102 3.29 -2.74 -17.83
N THR A 103 2.62 -2.63 -18.97
CA THR A 103 2.12 -3.78 -19.74
C THR A 103 3.27 -4.67 -20.20
N PHE A 104 4.38 -4.11 -20.65
CA PHE A 104 5.56 -4.87 -21.03
C PHE A 104 6.14 -5.68 -19.87
N ILE A 105 6.35 -5.07 -18.70
CA ILE A 105 6.86 -5.79 -17.52
C ILE A 105 5.86 -6.86 -17.05
N GLN A 106 4.56 -6.57 -17.08
CA GLN A 106 3.52 -7.55 -16.78
C GLN A 106 3.51 -8.74 -17.76
N GLN A 107 3.71 -8.48 -19.05
CA GLN A 107 3.84 -9.52 -20.07
C GLN A 107 5.07 -10.39 -19.84
N ILE A 108 6.22 -9.81 -19.47
CA ILE A 108 7.42 -10.58 -19.10
C ILE A 108 7.13 -11.50 -17.92
N CYS A 109 6.51 -10.98 -16.85
CA CYS A 109 6.23 -11.77 -15.66
C CYS A 109 5.14 -12.83 -15.86
N SER A 110 4.24 -12.65 -16.84
CA SER A 110 3.12 -13.57 -17.13
C SER A 110 3.40 -14.56 -18.26
N ALA A 111 4.38 -14.31 -19.13
CA ALA A 111 4.69 -15.14 -20.30
C ALA A 111 4.94 -16.62 -19.95
N ASN A 112 5.48 -16.88 -18.77
CA ASN A 112 5.83 -18.22 -18.31
C ASN A 112 4.76 -18.87 -17.40
N THR A 113 3.68 -18.17 -17.06
CA THR A 113 2.65 -18.66 -16.13
C THR A 113 1.69 -19.66 -16.79
N GLY A 114 1.49 -19.58 -18.12
CA GLY A 114 0.52 -20.39 -18.85
C GLY A 114 1.02 -21.75 -19.37
N SER A 115 2.34 -21.99 -19.34
CA SER A 115 2.94 -23.18 -19.96
C SER A 115 3.01 -24.39 -19.03
N GLY A 116 2.59 -24.27 -17.76
CA GLY A 116 2.76 -25.32 -16.75
C GLY A 116 4.22 -25.65 -16.43
N GLN A 117 5.16 -24.84 -16.92
CA GLN A 117 6.61 -25.00 -16.76
C GLN A 117 7.14 -24.39 -15.46
N PHE A 118 6.34 -24.36 -14.39
CA PHE A 118 6.81 -23.92 -13.07
C PHE A 118 8.00 -24.75 -12.57
N ASP A 119 8.07 -26.02 -13.01
CA ASP A 119 9.09 -27.01 -12.63
C ASP A 119 10.37 -26.94 -13.49
N VAL A 120 10.31 -26.33 -14.70
CA VAL A 120 11.37 -26.47 -15.72
C VAL A 120 12.43 -25.36 -15.62
N ALA A 121 12.21 -24.31 -14.82
CA ALA A 121 13.22 -23.26 -14.66
C ALA A 121 13.16 -22.52 -13.31
N VAL A 122 13.62 -23.19 -12.26
CA VAL A 122 13.89 -22.60 -10.92
C VAL A 122 14.58 -21.23 -10.95
N PRO A 123 15.64 -20.97 -11.76
CA PRO A 123 16.23 -19.62 -11.80
C PRO A 123 15.30 -18.57 -12.42
N ILE A 124 14.43 -18.96 -13.35
CA ILE A 124 13.49 -18.04 -14.01
C ILE A 124 12.38 -17.61 -13.04
N SER A 125 11.91 -18.50 -12.16
CA SER A 125 10.87 -18.14 -11.17
C SER A 125 11.35 -17.06 -10.20
N ILE A 126 12.61 -17.17 -9.73
CA ILE A 126 13.22 -16.16 -8.86
C ILE A 126 13.34 -14.82 -9.59
N GLU A 127 13.85 -14.80 -10.83
CA GLU A 127 14.01 -13.55 -11.59
C GLU A 127 12.67 -12.88 -11.91
N VAL A 128 11.65 -13.67 -12.27
CA VAL A 128 10.30 -13.16 -12.56
C VAL A 128 9.67 -12.54 -11.31
N VAL A 129 9.75 -13.24 -10.17
CA VAL A 129 9.19 -12.76 -8.91
C VAL A 129 10.00 -11.57 -8.37
N SER A 130 11.32 -11.62 -8.48
CA SER A 130 12.20 -10.50 -8.10
C SER A 130 11.88 -9.24 -8.88
N LEU A 131 11.79 -9.35 -10.21
CA LEU A 131 11.41 -8.24 -11.07
C LEU A 131 10.00 -7.73 -10.72
N GLY A 132 9.02 -8.62 -10.61
CA GLY A 132 7.63 -8.26 -10.38
C GLY A 132 7.39 -7.62 -9.01
N VAL A 133 7.97 -8.16 -7.93
CA VAL A 133 7.92 -7.59 -6.59
C VAL A 133 8.60 -6.23 -6.56
N ASN A 134 9.84 -6.13 -7.06
CA ASN A 134 10.56 -4.86 -7.05
C ASN A 134 9.84 -3.79 -7.86
N PHE A 135 9.33 -4.14 -9.05
CA PHE A 135 8.56 -3.22 -9.89
C PHE A 135 7.26 -2.78 -9.21
N LEU A 136 6.49 -3.71 -8.63
CA LEU A 136 5.23 -3.40 -7.97
C LEU A 136 5.43 -2.46 -6.76
N LEU A 137 6.38 -2.78 -5.88
CA LEU A 137 6.60 -2.04 -4.62
C LEU A 137 7.31 -0.71 -4.83
N ASN A 138 8.29 -0.65 -5.74
CA ASN A 138 9.07 0.57 -5.97
C ASN A 138 8.42 1.51 -6.98
N THR A 139 7.63 0.99 -7.92
CA THR A 139 7.09 1.78 -9.03
C THR A 139 5.57 1.86 -8.96
N TYR A 140 4.87 0.76 -9.25
CA TYR A 140 3.43 0.82 -9.57
C TYR A 140 2.54 1.24 -8.39
N LEU A 141 2.80 0.74 -7.17
CA LEU A 141 2.02 1.11 -5.99
C LEU A 141 2.21 2.57 -5.56
N ARG A 142 3.29 3.23 -5.99
CA ARG A 142 3.59 4.63 -5.68
C ARG A 142 2.97 5.62 -6.67
N THR A 143 2.34 5.10 -7.73
CA THR A 143 1.63 5.91 -8.72
C THR A 143 0.32 6.47 -8.16
N LYS A 144 -0.11 7.63 -8.66
CA LYS A 144 -1.38 8.25 -8.27
C LYS A 144 -2.58 7.59 -8.95
N ASP A 145 -2.51 7.42 -10.27
CA ASP A 145 -3.61 6.93 -11.11
C ASP A 145 -3.52 5.42 -11.37
N LYS A 146 -3.56 4.64 -10.28
CA LYS A 146 -3.51 3.17 -10.35
C LYS A 146 -4.88 2.56 -10.49
N GLU A 147 -4.98 1.59 -11.38
CA GLU A 147 -6.21 0.82 -11.64
C GLU A 147 -6.24 -0.42 -10.72
N ASP A 148 -7.31 -0.58 -9.95
CA ASP A 148 -7.45 -1.65 -8.94
C ASP A 148 -7.37 -3.06 -9.56
N ALA A 149 -8.00 -3.25 -10.72
CA ALA A 149 -7.96 -4.51 -11.46
C ALA A 149 -6.52 -4.90 -11.85
N VAL A 150 -5.68 -3.91 -12.19
CA VAL A 150 -4.28 -4.14 -12.55
C VAL A 150 -3.47 -4.56 -11.32
N ILE A 151 -3.65 -3.90 -10.17
CA ILE A 151 -2.97 -4.29 -8.92
C ILE A 151 -3.39 -5.70 -8.51
N THR A 152 -4.69 -5.98 -8.56
CA THR A 152 -5.24 -7.31 -8.23
C THR A 152 -4.59 -8.39 -9.09
N HIS A 153 -4.51 -8.16 -10.39
CA HIS A 153 -3.87 -9.09 -11.31
C HIS A 153 -2.37 -9.27 -11.01
N TRP A 154 -1.64 -8.20 -10.66
CA TRP A 154 -0.24 -8.29 -10.21
C TRP A 154 -0.11 -9.17 -8.97
N VAL A 155 -0.95 -8.95 -7.96
CA VAL A 155 -0.93 -9.74 -6.71
C VAL A 155 -1.29 -11.19 -6.97
N GLU A 156 -2.31 -11.47 -7.79
CA GLU A 156 -2.71 -12.84 -8.17
C GLU A 156 -1.58 -13.56 -8.91
N MET A 157 -0.94 -12.90 -9.87
CA MET A 157 0.16 -13.46 -10.64
C MET A 157 1.37 -13.76 -9.76
N LEU A 158 1.81 -12.82 -8.93
CA LEU A 158 2.91 -13.04 -7.97
C LEU A 158 2.58 -14.15 -6.96
N SER A 159 1.35 -14.16 -6.45
CA SER A 159 0.88 -15.20 -5.52
C SER A 159 0.86 -16.57 -6.18
N SER A 160 0.51 -16.66 -7.46
CA SER A 160 0.57 -17.90 -8.23
C SER A 160 2.00 -18.41 -8.38
N TRP A 161 2.96 -17.53 -8.71
CA TRP A 161 4.37 -17.91 -8.81
C TRP A 161 4.93 -18.46 -7.50
N VAL A 162 4.69 -17.74 -6.40
CA VAL A 162 5.16 -18.12 -5.06
C VAL A 162 4.48 -19.42 -4.58
N LYS A 163 3.23 -19.66 -4.96
CA LYS A 163 2.54 -20.93 -4.66
C LYS A 163 3.14 -22.13 -5.39
N HIS A 164 3.62 -21.98 -6.63
CA HIS A 164 4.12 -23.10 -7.43
C HIS A 164 5.64 -23.31 -7.33
N SER A 165 6.41 -22.33 -6.86
CA SER A 165 7.87 -22.44 -6.71
C SER A 165 8.33 -22.11 -5.30
N LYS A 166 8.93 -23.11 -4.64
CA LYS A 166 9.52 -23.00 -3.30
C LYS A 166 10.69 -22.01 -3.25
N GLU A 167 11.50 -21.95 -4.30
CA GLU A 167 12.64 -21.05 -4.37
C GLU A 167 12.19 -19.60 -4.50
N ALA A 168 11.09 -19.36 -5.23
CA ALA A 168 10.48 -18.05 -5.32
C ALA A 168 9.86 -17.61 -3.97
N SER A 169 9.16 -18.51 -3.26
CA SER A 169 8.64 -18.22 -1.91
C SER A 169 9.77 -17.88 -0.94
N GLY A 170 10.83 -18.70 -0.92
CA GLY A 170 11.98 -18.51 -0.06
C GLY A 170 12.77 -17.23 -0.39
N TRP A 171 12.86 -16.86 -1.68
CA TRP A 171 13.44 -15.58 -2.09
C TRP A 171 12.61 -14.40 -1.56
N CYS A 172 11.27 -14.44 -1.69
CA CYS A 172 10.39 -13.39 -1.17
C CYS A 172 10.56 -13.21 0.34
N VAL A 173 10.60 -14.29 1.11
CA VAL A 173 10.78 -14.24 2.56
C VAL A 173 12.14 -13.64 2.93
N LYS A 174 13.21 -14.02 2.20
CA LYS A 174 14.54 -13.41 2.36
C LYS A 174 14.54 -11.93 2.03
N TYR A 175 13.88 -11.53 0.94
CA TYR A 175 13.73 -10.13 0.54
C TYR A 175 13.03 -9.31 1.64
N PHE A 176 11.88 -9.77 2.15
CA PHE A 176 11.17 -9.09 3.24
C PHE A 176 11.84 -9.20 4.62
N SER A 177 12.85 -10.07 4.76
CA SER A 177 13.72 -10.13 5.94
C SER A 177 14.95 -9.21 5.82
N SER A 178 15.25 -8.74 4.60
CA SER A 178 16.36 -7.82 4.34
C SER A 178 15.96 -6.36 4.59
N GLU A 179 16.95 -5.48 4.72
CA GLU A 179 16.73 -4.04 4.95
C GLU A 179 15.88 -3.40 3.84
N ASP A 180 16.12 -3.77 2.59
CA ASP A 180 15.37 -3.26 1.43
C ASP A 180 13.89 -3.61 1.50
N GLY A 181 13.55 -4.88 1.75
CA GLY A 181 12.16 -5.32 1.83
C GLY A 181 11.43 -4.77 3.05
N VAL A 182 12.12 -4.69 4.20
CA VAL A 182 11.59 -4.10 5.44
C VAL A 182 11.21 -2.62 5.24
N SER A 183 12.02 -1.87 4.48
CA SER A 183 11.75 -0.45 4.19
C SER A 183 10.41 -0.19 3.48
N HIS A 184 9.82 -1.21 2.87
CA HIS A 184 8.52 -1.12 2.20
C HIS A 184 7.33 -1.46 3.11
N ILE A 185 7.55 -2.22 4.19
CA ILE A 185 6.45 -2.75 5.01
C ILE A 185 5.68 -1.61 5.66
N GLN A 186 6.34 -0.73 6.39
CA GLN A 186 5.68 0.41 7.05
C GLN A 186 4.98 1.35 6.04
N PRO A 187 5.65 1.86 4.99
CA PRO A 187 5.03 2.80 4.06
C PRO A 187 3.84 2.21 3.30
N LEU A 188 3.89 0.94 2.89
CA LEU A 188 2.83 0.33 2.09
C LEU A 188 1.69 -0.26 2.94
N LEU A 189 1.97 -0.71 4.16
CA LEU A 189 0.98 -1.35 5.02
C LEU A 189 0.27 -0.37 5.95
N LEU A 190 0.94 0.70 6.39
CA LEU A 190 0.42 1.67 7.38
C LEU A 190 0.21 3.07 6.78
N GLU A 191 1.17 3.60 6.05
CA GLU A 191 1.18 5.02 5.64
C GLU A 191 0.56 5.30 4.27
N ALA A 192 0.45 4.28 3.42
CA ALA A 192 -0.09 4.43 2.07
C ALA A 192 -1.47 5.09 2.18
N PRO A 193 -1.77 6.17 1.42
CA PRO A 193 -3.04 6.89 1.57
C PRO A 193 -4.23 6.05 1.12
N ASP A 194 -4.02 5.24 0.08
CA ASP A 194 -5.05 4.40 -0.53
C ASP A 194 -5.27 3.10 0.26
N LYS A 195 -6.52 2.86 0.65
CA LYS A 195 -6.92 1.63 1.36
C LYS A 195 -6.68 0.39 0.50
N MET A 196 -6.92 0.49 -0.81
CA MET A 196 -6.78 -0.66 -1.71
C MET A 196 -5.32 -1.12 -1.77
N THR A 197 -4.38 -0.18 -1.88
CA THR A 197 -2.93 -0.45 -1.81
C THR A 197 -2.54 -1.20 -0.54
N ARG A 198 -3.02 -0.74 0.64
CA ARG A 198 -2.75 -1.42 1.92
C ARG A 198 -3.30 -2.86 1.91
N GLY A 199 -4.50 -3.04 1.36
CA GLY A 199 -5.13 -4.36 1.22
C GLY A 199 -4.38 -5.30 0.28
N HIS A 200 -4.01 -4.82 -0.90
CA HIS A 200 -3.25 -5.59 -1.90
C HIS A 200 -1.87 -6.00 -1.39
N PHE A 201 -1.15 -5.08 -0.73
CA PHE A 201 0.13 -5.39 -0.11
C PHE A 201 0.00 -6.39 1.04
N SER A 202 -1.02 -6.23 1.90
CA SER A 202 -1.36 -7.21 2.93
C SER A 202 -1.67 -8.59 2.34
N ASN A 203 -2.42 -8.65 1.24
CA ASN A 203 -2.77 -9.91 0.58
C ASN A 203 -1.54 -10.58 -0.02
N LEU A 204 -0.63 -9.81 -0.64
CA LEU A 204 0.63 -10.32 -1.17
C LEU A 204 1.52 -10.89 -0.07
N LEU A 205 1.70 -10.20 1.06
CA LEU A 205 2.46 -10.73 2.19
C LEU A 205 1.81 -12.00 2.76
N GLY A 206 0.49 -12.00 2.91
CA GLY A 206 -0.25 -13.16 3.38
C GLY A 206 -0.12 -14.38 2.47
N SER A 207 -0.14 -14.18 1.14
CA SER A 207 0.05 -15.27 0.18
C SER A 207 1.48 -15.82 0.20
N ILE A 208 2.49 -14.96 0.38
CA ILE A 208 3.89 -15.37 0.56
C ILE A 208 4.05 -16.22 1.82
N PHE A 209 3.51 -15.76 2.96
CA PHE A 209 3.60 -16.51 4.23
C PHE A 209 2.93 -17.87 4.14
N LYS A 210 1.75 -17.92 3.53
CA LYS A 210 1.01 -19.17 3.33
C LYS A 210 1.78 -20.14 2.43
N ALA A 211 2.26 -19.67 1.28
CA ALA A 211 3.01 -20.52 0.34
C ALA A 211 4.32 -21.04 0.94
N GLU A 212 5.06 -20.19 1.66
CA GLU A 212 6.30 -20.60 2.33
C GLU A 212 6.03 -21.73 3.34
N TYR A 213 4.96 -21.62 4.14
CA TYR A 213 4.58 -22.67 5.07
C TYR A 213 4.16 -23.96 4.34
N GLU A 214 3.40 -23.86 3.24
CA GLU A 214 3.01 -25.00 2.40
C GLU A 214 4.25 -25.74 1.81
N HIS A 215 5.32 -25.03 1.46
CA HIS A 215 6.54 -25.60 0.87
C HIS A 215 7.59 -26.10 1.88
N CYS A 216 7.69 -25.44 3.03
CA CYS A 216 8.73 -25.72 4.03
C CYS A 216 8.19 -26.53 5.22
N GLY A 217 6.88 -26.49 5.48
CA GLY A 217 6.26 -27.15 6.64
C GLY A 217 6.68 -26.58 8.00
N SER A 218 7.48 -25.51 8.01
CA SER A 218 7.92 -24.80 9.21
C SER A 218 7.70 -23.31 9.06
N VAL A 219 7.47 -22.65 10.20
CA VAL A 219 7.29 -21.20 10.31
C VAL A 219 8.61 -20.48 10.60
N ASP A 220 9.70 -21.20 10.85
CA ASP A 220 10.98 -20.62 11.29
C ASP A 220 11.56 -19.60 10.29
N THR A 221 11.39 -19.83 8.99
CA THR A 221 11.83 -18.90 7.94
C THR A 221 11.11 -17.56 8.01
N LEU A 222 9.87 -17.52 8.52
CA LEU A 222 9.05 -16.32 8.67
C LEU A 222 9.33 -15.53 9.95
N GLN A 223 10.16 -16.07 10.85
CA GLN A 223 10.37 -15.50 12.18
C GLN A 223 10.89 -14.06 12.14
N THR A 224 11.82 -13.75 11.25
CA THR A 224 12.43 -12.42 11.13
C THR A 224 11.42 -11.37 10.67
N VAL A 225 10.65 -11.67 9.62
CA VAL A 225 9.59 -10.78 9.13
C VAL A 225 8.51 -10.59 10.19
N MET A 226 8.12 -11.65 10.89
CA MET A 226 7.12 -11.58 11.95
C MET A 226 7.61 -10.74 13.14
N LYS A 227 8.87 -10.87 13.55
CA LYS A 227 9.47 -9.99 14.56
C LYS A 227 9.41 -8.53 14.15
N HIS A 228 9.72 -8.22 12.88
CA HIS A 228 9.63 -6.86 12.38
C HIS A 228 8.18 -6.35 12.41
N LEU A 229 7.22 -7.13 11.92
CA LEU A 229 5.79 -6.79 11.98
C LEU A 229 5.33 -6.51 13.42
N LEU A 230 5.75 -7.33 14.39
CA LEU A 230 5.43 -7.11 15.81
C LEU A 230 6.09 -5.86 16.39
N SER A 231 7.30 -5.51 15.93
CA SER A 231 7.97 -4.27 16.36
C SER A 231 7.19 -3.02 15.93
N LEU A 232 6.55 -3.04 14.75
CA LEU A 232 5.68 -1.96 14.28
C LEU A 232 4.46 -1.75 15.18
N LEU A 233 3.95 -2.79 15.84
CA LEU A 233 2.82 -2.68 16.76
C LEU A 233 3.13 -1.76 17.95
N ALA A 234 4.39 -1.76 18.39
CA ALA A 234 4.84 -0.96 19.53
C ALA A 234 5.17 0.49 19.14
N THR A 235 5.70 0.71 17.93
CA THR A 235 6.22 2.03 17.50
C THR A 235 5.25 2.77 16.57
N GLU A 236 4.92 2.20 15.41
CA GLU A 236 4.27 2.92 14.30
C GLU A 236 2.73 2.78 14.28
N VAL A 237 2.21 1.61 14.62
CA VAL A 237 0.77 1.32 14.58
C VAL A 237 -0.06 2.25 15.49
N PRO A 238 0.40 2.65 16.70
CA PRO A 238 -0.33 3.61 17.51
C PRO A 238 -0.54 4.96 16.83
N ALA A 239 0.41 5.40 15.99
CA ALA A 239 0.29 6.65 15.22
C ALA A 239 -0.62 6.48 13.98
N ALA A 240 -0.59 5.30 13.35
CA ALA A 240 -1.33 4.98 12.13
C ALA A 240 -2.64 4.19 12.36
N ILE A 241 -3.31 4.39 13.50
CA ILE A 241 -4.40 3.50 13.93
C ILE A 241 -5.63 3.49 13.00
N LYS A 242 -5.89 4.62 12.31
CA LYS A 242 -7.01 4.72 11.36
C LYS A 242 -6.79 3.93 10.08
N THR A 243 -5.53 3.62 9.74
CA THR A 243 -5.15 2.93 8.50
C THR A 243 -4.66 1.50 8.74
N SER A 244 -4.45 1.11 10.01
CA SER A 244 -3.86 -0.18 10.42
C SER A 244 -4.78 -1.41 10.32
N TYR A 245 -6.00 -1.27 9.80
CA TYR A 245 -6.91 -2.41 9.64
C TYR A 245 -6.28 -3.57 8.86
N HIS A 246 -5.63 -3.29 7.73
CA HIS A 246 -5.01 -4.32 6.88
C HIS A 246 -3.77 -4.95 7.56
N TYR A 247 -3.05 -4.18 8.38
CA TYR A 247 -1.97 -4.72 9.21
C TYR A 247 -2.51 -5.78 10.18
N PHE A 248 -3.58 -5.48 10.93
CA PHE A 248 -4.16 -6.47 11.84
C PHE A 248 -4.80 -7.63 11.09
N PHE A 249 -5.40 -7.38 9.93
CA PHE A 249 -5.95 -8.44 9.09
C PHE A 249 -4.87 -9.41 8.58
N LEU A 250 -3.67 -8.92 8.24
CA LEU A 250 -2.51 -9.76 7.90
C LEU A 250 -2.13 -10.69 9.06
N LEU A 251 -1.97 -10.12 10.26
CA LEU A 251 -1.63 -10.90 11.46
C LEU A 251 -2.73 -11.93 11.81
N TYR A 252 -3.99 -11.55 11.63
CA TYR A 252 -5.12 -12.46 11.79
C TYR A 252 -5.05 -13.64 10.83
N ASN A 253 -4.88 -13.37 9.53
CA ASN A 253 -4.76 -14.44 8.52
C ASN A 253 -3.57 -15.35 8.79
N TYR A 254 -2.48 -14.81 9.35
CA TYR A 254 -1.32 -15.58 9.77
C TYR A 254 -1.67 -16.56 10.90
N CYS A 255 -2.23 -16.06 12.00
CA CYS A 255 -2.62 -16.90 13.14
C CYS A 255 -3.70 -17.93 12.77
N GLN A 256 -4.60 -17.60 11.84
CA GLN A 256 -5.66 -18.50 11.39
C GLN A 256 -5.14 -19.71 10.58
N GLN A 257 -3.91 -19.67 10.03
CA GLN A 257 -3.37 -20.79 9.24
C GLN A 257 -3.15 -22.07 10.07
N GLY A 258 -2.98 -21.97 11.39
CA GLY A 258 -2.91 -23.14 12.26
C GLY A 258 -2.09 -22.96 13.53
N ILE A 259 -1.96 -24.04 14.30
CA ILE A 259 -1.37 -24.02 15.64
C ILE A 259 0.13 -23.65 15.65
N HIS A 260 0.88 -24.04 14.61
CA HIS A 260 2.29 -23.68 14.45
C HIS A 260 2.50 -22.16 14.36
N HIS A 261 1.62 -21.48 13.62
CA HIS A 261 1.63 -20.02 13.47
C HIS A 261 1.30 -19.33 14.79
N CYS A 262 0.28 -19.82 15.51
CA CYS A 262 -0.06 -19.33 16.85
C CYS A 262 1.08 -19.53 17.85
N LYS A 263 1.72 -20.70 17.85
CA LYS A 263 2.85 -21.02 18.74
C LYS A 263 4.05 -20.10 18.48
N GLN A 264 4.38 -19.84 17.22
CA GLN A 264 5.47 -18.91 16.89
C GLN A 264 5.09 -17.46 17.25
N PHE A 265 3.86 -17.05 16.95
CA PHE A 265 3.40 -15.71 17.31
C PHE A 265 3.48 -15.47 18.82
N LEU A 266 3.15 -16.49 19.63
CA LEU A 266 3.32 -16.48 21.08
C LEU A 266 4.80 -16.44 21.51
N SER A 267 5.66 -17.28 20.91
CA SER A 267 7.09 -17.32 21.26
C SER A 267 7.82 -16.01 20.94
N LEU A 268 7.29 -15.21 20.00
CA LEU A 268 7.77 -13.88 19.67
C LEU A 268 7.22 -12.77 20.58
N GLY A 269 6.43 -13.11 21.61
CA GLY A 269 5.83 -12.12 22.51
C GLY A 269 4.66 -11.36 21.87
N GLY A 270 4.05 -11.91 20.81
CA GLY A 270 2.95 -11.27 20.10
C GLY A 270 1.72 -11.02 20.97
N PHE A 271 1.37 -11.97 21.86
CA PHE A 271 0.25 -11.79 22.80
C PHE A 271 0.46 -10.61 23.76
N SER A 272 1.65 -10.53 24.37
CA SER A 272 2.01 -9.41 25.25
C SER A 272 1.97 -8.08 24.50
N SER A 273 2.46 -8.06 23.25
CA SER A 273 2.46 -6.87 22.41
C SER A 273 1.05 -6.41 22.05
N LEU A 274 0.14 -7.33 21.69
CA LEU A 274 -1.27 -7.03 21.43
C LEU A 274 -1.99 -6.51 22.68
N LEU A 275 -1.71 -7.10 23.84
CA LEU A 275 -2.33 -6.70 25.09
C LEU A 275 -1.81 -5.34 25.57
N SER A 276 -0.50 -5.10 25.46
CA SER A 276 0.11 -3.79 25.74
C SER A 276 -0.40 -2.71 24.79
N PHE A 277 -0.63 -3.06 23.52
CA PHE A 277 -1.30 -2.19 22.57
C PHE A 277 -2.73 -1.88 23.03
N LEU A 278 -3.54 -2.88 23.39
CA LEU A 278 -4.96 -2.67 23.74
C LEU A 278 -5.17 -1.94 25.07
N LEU A 279 -4.42 -2.32 26.10
CA LEU A 279 -4.60 -1.82 27.47
C LEU A 279 -3.72 -0.60 27.77
N GLY A 280 -2.57 -0.48 27.11
CA GLY A 280 -1.51 0.46 27.48
C GLY A 280 -0.52 -0.13 28.48
N PRO A 281 0.48 0.67 28.90
CA PRO A 281 1.40 0.27 29.97
C PRO A 281 0.62 -0.02 31.25
N SER A 282 0.87 -1.15 31.90
CA SER A 282 0.14 -1.61 33.10
C SER A 282 0.17 -0.64 34.28
N ASP A 283 1.10 0.32 34.27
CA ASP A 283 1.34 1.30 35.34
C ASP A 283 0.52 2.59 35.24
N LEU A 284 -0.28 2.76 34.17
CA LEU A 284 -1.07 3.97 33.96
C LEU A 284 -2.55 3.68 34.18
N GLU A 285 -3.17 4.34 35.17
CA GLU A 285 -4.63 4.35 35.39
C GLU A 285 -5.42 4.89 34.18
N LYS A 286 -4.73 5.48 33.19
CA LYS A 286 -5.30 5.99 31.95
C LYS A 286 -5.21 4.94 30.86
N ARG A 287 -6.37 4.43 30.43
CA ARG A 287 -6.50 3.59 29.24
C ARG A 287 -5.86 4.28 28.03
N ARG A 288 -5.08 3.52 27.25
CA ARG A 288 -4.46 4.03 26.01
C ARG A 288 -5.51 4.48 24.98
N TRP A 289 -6.63 3.75 24.90
CA TRP A 289 -7.70 4.00 23.93
C TRP A 289 -9.02 4.33 24.61
N ALA A 290 -9.80 5.21 23.97
CA ALA A 290 -11.18 5.40 24.35
C ALA A 290 -11.99 4.10 24.14
N PRO A 291 -13.04 3.82 24.95
CA PRO A 291 -13.82 2.58 24.83
C PRO A 291 -14.36 2.33 23.42
N MET A 292 -14.78 3.39 22.72
CA MET A 292 -15.29 3.29 21.34
C MET A 292 -14.20 2.90 20.34
N GLN A 293 -12.98 3.44 20.49
CA GLN A 293 -11.85 3.10 19.62
C GLN A 293 -11.40 1.65 19.86
N ALA A 294 -11.37 1.21 21.12
CA ALA A 294 -10.99 -0.15 21.46
C ALA A 294 -11.93 -1.20 20.84
N GLN A 295 -13.21 -0.88 20.65
CA GLN A 295 -14.19 -1.77 20.00
C GLN A 295 -13.98 -1.89 18.48
N GLU A 296 -13.37 -0.89 17.84
CA GLU A 296 -13.14 -0.88 16.39
C GLU A 296 -11.99 -1.81 15.96
N PHE A 297 -11.18 -2.32 16.90
CA PHE A 297 -10.07 -3.23 16.61
C PHE A 297 -10.54 -4.69 16.39
N GLY A 298 -11.56 -4.90 15.56
CA GLY A 298 -12.16 -6.21 15.29
C GLY A 298 -11.12 -7.30 14.97
N PRO A 299 -10.24 -7.13 13.96
CA PRO A 299 -9.24 -8.14 13.64
C PRO A 299 -8.26 -8.41 14.78
N LEU A 300 -7.93 -7.41 15.60
CA LEU A 300 -7.07 -7.60 16.79
C LEU A 300 -7.75 -8.50 17.82
N HIS A 301 -9.03 -8.27 18.12
CA HIS A 301 -9.79 -9.12 19.03
C HIS A 301 -9.90 -10.56 18.49
N SER A 302 -10.08 -10.70 17.18
CA SER A 302 -10.07 -12.01 16.52
C SER A 302 -8.72 -12.71 16.66
N ILE A 303 -7.58 -12.02 16.52
CA ILE A 303 -6.25 -12.61 16.76
C ILE A 303 -6.16 -13.13 18.20
N ILE A 304 -6.51 -12.31 19.18
CA ILE A 304 -6.45 -12.69 20.60
C ILE A 304 -7.30 -13.94 20.85
N ALA A 305 -8.53 -13.96 20.35
CA ALA A 305 -9.42 -15.11 20.48
C ALA A 305 -8.85 -16.37 19.81
N THR A 306 -8.29 -16.24 18.60
CA THR A 306 -7.66 -17.36 17.88
C THR A 306 -6.47 -17.91 18.65
N ILE A 307 -5.61 -17.05 19.20
CA ILE A 307 -4.44 -17.47 19.98
C ILE A 307 -4.87 -18.19 21.27
N ILE A 308 -5.85 -17.64 22.00
CA ILE A 308 -6.35 -18.26 23.24
C ILE A 308 -6.94 -19.64 22.94
N ASN A 309 -7.73 -19.78 21.89
CA ASN A 309 -8.29 -21.06 21.47
C ASN A 309 -7.24 -22.07 21.01
N ALA A 310 -6.09 -21.59 20.51
CA ALA A 310 -4.98 -22.44 20.12
C ALA A 310 -4.06 -22.84 21.30
N CYS A 311 -4.24 -22.24 22.48
CA CYS A 311 -3.47 -22.57 23.67
C CYS A 311 -4.08 -23.76 24.41
N ASP A 312 -3.26 -24.77 24.71
CA ASP A 312 -3.66 -25.84 25.61
C ASP A 312 -3.55 -25.35 27.07
N LEU A 313 -4.69 -25.14 27.71
CA LEU A 313 -4.80 -24.71 29.11
C LEU A 313 -5.05 -25.88 30.07
N ILE A 314 -5.16 -27.13 29.57
CA ILE A 314 -5.34 -28.35 30.37
C ILE A 314 -4.30 -28.45 31.51
N PRO A 315 -2.99 -28.22 31.32
CA PRO A 315 -2.01 -28.36 32.40
C PRO A 315 -2.14 -27.30 33.51
N PHE A 316 -2.93 -26.24 33.29
CA PHE A 316 -3.19 -25.19 34.27
C PHE A 316 -4.60 -25.25 34.86
N GLN A 317 -5.36 -26.30 34.54
CA GLN A 317 -6.64 -26.56 35.19
C GLN A 317 -6.40 -26.98 36.63
N THR A 318 -6.73 -26.10 37.57
CA THR A 318 -6.76 -26.38 39.00
C THR A 318 -8.04 -27.12 39.38
N THR A 319 -8.42 -28.16 38.64
CA THR A 319 -9.47 -29.07 39.09
C THR A 319 -8.85 -30.01 40.09
N ASP A 320 -9.20 -29.84 41.37
CA ASP A 320 -9.01 -30.88 42.37
C ASP A 320 -9.59 -32.19 41.83
N SER A 321 -8.76 -33.24 41.80
CA SER A 321 -9.18 -34.61 41.51
C SER A 321 -10.26 -35.06 42.50
N THR A 322 -11.52 -34.78 42.20
CA THR A 322 -12.65 -35.57 42.69
C THR A 322 -13.53 -35.93 41.51
N ALA A 323 -13.45 -37.19 41.13
CA ALA A 323 -14.23 -37.78 40.06
C ALA A 323 -15.73 -37.62 40.35
N TYR A 324 -16.49 -37.05 39.41
CA TYR A 324 -17.83 -37.52 39.09
C TYR A 324 -18.12 -37.31 37.60
N ILE A 325 -18.52 -38.42 36.98
CA ILE A 325 -18.79 -38.62 35.57
C ILE A 325 -20.05 -37.83 35.16
N HIS A 326 -19.97 -37.07 34.06
CA HIS A 326 -21.07 -37.00 33.10
C HIS A 326 -20.52 -37.00 31.68
N SER A 327 -20.79 -38.12 31.00
CA SER A 327 -20.70 -38.30 29.57
C SER A 327 -21.45 -37.20 28.82
N VAL A 328 -20.74 -36.43 27.98
CA VAL A 328 -21.36 -35.77 26.83
C VAL A 328 -20.58 -36.19 25.59
N THR A 329 -21.25 -37.03 24.84
CA THR A 329 -20.93 -37.62 23.54
C THR A 329 -20.40 -36.57 22.57
N SER A 330 -19.18 -36.79 22.07
CA SER A 330 -18.66 -36.13 20.88
C SER A 330 -19.61 -36.40 19.71
N THR A 331 -20.21 -35.34 19.17
CA THR A 331 -20.81 -35.36 17.83
C THR A 331 -19.83 -34.70 16.87
N PRO A 332 -19.41 -35.39 15.78
CA PRO A 332 -18.67 -34.73 14.72
C PRO A 332 -19.65 -33.96 13.84
N VAL A 333 -19.45 -32.65 13.69
CA VAL A 333 -20.11 -31.85 12.66
C VAL A 333 -19.51 -32.26 11.32
N ALA A 334 -20.22 -33.12 10.60
CA ALA A 334 -19.95 -33.44 9.21
C ALA A 334 -20.24 -32.19 8.35
N THR A 335 -19.22 -31.70 7.64
CA THR A 335 -19.42 -30.74 6.54
C THR A 335 -19.25 -31.52 5.24
N THR A 336 -20.37 -31.89 4.65
CA THR A 336 -20.43 -32.48 3.30
C THR A 336 -20.14 -31.40 2.25
N ARG A 337 -19.02 -31.55 1.54
CA ARG A 337 -18.87 -31.08 0.16
C ARG A 337 -18.10 -32.13 -0.61
N ASP A 338 -18.84 -32.96 -1.32
CA ASP A 338 -18.30 -33.83 -2.36
C ASP A 338 -18.80 -33.28 -3.70
N CYS A 339 -17.86 -32.88 -4.56
CA CYS A 339 -18.10 -32.51 -5.96
C CYS A 339 -17.25 -33.48 -6.80
N GLY A 340 -17.94 -34.35 -7.54
CA GLY A 340 -17.44 -35.66 -7.93
C GLY A 340 -16.32 -35.74 -8.98
N ARG A 341 -15.86 -36.98 -9.18
CA ARG A 341 -15.39 -37.49 -10.48
C ARG A 341 -15.38 -39.02 -10.54
N LEU A 342 -16.30 -39.52 -11.36
CA LEU A 342 -16.26 -40.67 -12.30
C LEU A 342 -15.08 -41.66 -12.30
N GLY A 343 -15.44 -42.94 -12.44
CA GLY A 343 -14.62 -44.00 -13.07
C GLY A 343 -14.92 -45.40 -12.50
N GLN A 344 -16.04 -46.05 -12.85
CA GLN A 344 -16.07 -47.22 -13.76
C GLN A 344 -15.06 -48.34 -13.42
N LEU A 345 -15.58 -49.53 -13.02
CA LEU A 345 -15.19 -50.84 -13.58
C LEU A 345 -16.07 -51.99 -13.04
N ALA A 346 -16.68 -52.72 -14.00
CA ALA A 346 -17.12 -54.14 -14.03
C ALA A 346 -17.89 -54.71 -12.82
N VAL A 347 -19.22 -54.85 -12.88
CA VAL A 347 -20.02 -55.94 -13.51
C VAL A 347 -19.67 -57.34 -12.98
N ASP A 348 -20.59 -57.81 -12.15
CA ASP A 348 -20.86 -59.19 -11.75
C ASP A 348 -20.84 -60.21 -12.89
N GLY A 349 -20.37 -61.41 -12.56
CA GLY A 349 -21.32 -62.53 -12.45
C GLY A 349 -21.41 -63.55 -13.57
N ALA A 350 -21.58 -64.79 -13.10
CA ALA A 350 -22.29 -65.92 -13.67
C ALA A 350 -21.45 -67.09 -14.24
N GLN A 351 -21.69 -68.23 -13.57
CA GLN A 351 -21.39 -69.64 -13.85
C GLN A 351 -20.03 -70.19 -13.43
#